data_AF-A0A2T4Q041-F1
#
_entry.id   AF-A0A2T4Q041-F1
#
_cell.length_a   1.000
_cell.length_b   1.000
_cell.length_c   1.000
_cell.angle_alpha   90.00
_cell.angle_beta   90.00
_cell.angle_gamma   90.00
#
_symmetry.space_group_name_H-M   'P 1'
#
loop_
_entity.id
_entity.type
_entity.pdbx_description
1 polymer ?
#
loop_
_entity_poly.entity_id
_entity_poly.type
_entity_poly.pdbx_seq_one_letter_code
_entity_poly.pdbx_strand_id
1 'polypeptide(L)'
;MAKVKYGNWDLVKELEDYEDKMEHWVKEGIAKTTLIIYNTAVNHMPVDTGYLRESTSVDFKDGGFTGVISVGASYAIYINYGTGIFAEGPGGSRAKKIPWSYKGHDGKWYTTKGQPAQQFWEPAIDEGRAFFNKYFS
;
A
#
# COMPACT_ATOMS: atom_id res chain seq x y z
N MET A 1 20.13 33.08 53.81
CA MET A 1 18.81 33.09 53.15
C MET A 1 18.69 31.83 52.31
N ALA A 2 17.82 30.89 52.70
CA ALA A 2 17.58 29.70 51.90
C ALA A 2 16.72 30.08 50.69
N LYS A 3 17.29 30.03 49.48
CA LYS A 3 16.52 30.12 48.24
C LYS A 3 16.16 28.70 47.81
N VAL A 4 14.91 28.31 48.01
CA VAL A 4 14.35 27.12 47.39
C VAL A 4 13.84 27.54 46.01
N LYS A 5 14.47 27.05 44.95
CA LYS A 5 13.94 27.12 43.58
C LYS A 5 13.44 25.72 43.21
N TYR A 6 12.18 25.62 42.81
CA TYR A 6 11.56 24.35 42.40
C TYR A 6 11.15 24.46 40.93
N GLY A 7 11.75 23.62 40.06
CA GLY A 7 11.42 23.48 38.64
C GLY A 7 11.61 24.72 37.76
N ASN A 8 11.60 24.51 36.44
CA ASN A 8 11.39 25.56 35.44
C ASN A 8 10.12 25.19 34.66
N TRP A 9 8.99 25.80 35.01
CA TRP A 9 7.70 25.52 34.37
C TRP A 9 7.68 25.86 32.87
N ASP A 10 8.47 26.85 32.47
CA ASP A 10 8.63 27.20 31.05
C ASP A 10 9.31 26.05 30.30
N LEU A 11 10.31 25.40 30.91
CA LEU A 11 10.95 24.23 30.32
C LEU A 11 9.99 23.04 30.19
N VAL A 12 9.11 22.83 31.17
CA VAL A 12 8.10 21.75 31.10
C VAL A 12 7.17 21.99 29.92
N LYS A 13 6.64 23.22 29.79
CA LYS A 13 5.77 23.59 28.68
C LYS A 13 6.44 23.45 27.32
N GLU A 14 7.70 23.87 27.18
CA GLU A 14 8.45 23.73 25.93
C GLU A 14 8.66 22.26 25.54
N LEU A 15 8.80 21.36 26.52
CA LEU A 15 8.90 19.92 26.28
C LEU A 15 7.56 19.30 25.84
N GLU A 16 6.45 19.71 26.44
CA GLU A 16 5.10 19.31 26.01
C GLU A 16 4.82 19.79 24.57
N ASP A 17 5.10 21.07 24.27
CA ASP A 17 4.96 21.62 22.93
C ASP A 17 5.87 20.92 21.90
N TYR A 18 7.04 20.45 22.32
CA TYR A 18 7.94 19.65 21.49
C TYR A 18 7.37 18.26 21.21
N GLU A 19 6.83 17.59 22.22
CA GLU A 19 6.17 16.29 22.09
C GLU A 19 5.03 16.35 21.06
N ASP A 20 4.12 17.32 21.20
CA ASP A 20 2.99 17.50 20.29
C ASP A 20 3.43 17.75 18.84
N LYS A 21 4.46 18.58 18.66
CA LYS A 21 5.02 18.87 17.32
C LYS A 21 5.66 17.63 16.70
N MET A 22 6.39 16.85 17.50
CA MET A 22 7.02 15.62 17.04
C MET A 22 5.96 14.58 16.66
N GLU A 23 4.93 14.40 17.49
CA GLU A 23 3.81 13.51 17.19
C GLU A 23 3.13 13.91 15.87
N HIS A 24 2.82 15.19 15.70
CA HIS A 24 2.20 15.70 14.48
C HIS A 24 3.07 15.44 13.24
N TRP A 25 4.37 15.73 13.32
CA TRP A 25 5.33 15.50 12.24
C TRP A 25 5.41 14.02 11.84
N VAL A 26 5.50 13.11 12.81
CA VAL A 26 5.53 11.66 12.53
C VAL A 26 4.24 11.21 11.83
N LYS A 27 3.07 11.60 12.35
CA LYS A 27 1.77 11.25 11.76
C LYS A 27 1.62 11.79 10.34
N GLU A 28 2.09 13.00 10.09
CA GLU A 28 2.07 13.60 8.75
C GLU A 28 2.94 12.80 7.76
N GLY A 29 4.16 12.42 8.17
CA GLY A 29 5.04 11.59 7.35
C GLY A 29 4.40 10.25 6.98
N ILE A 30 3.83 9.56 7.97
CA ILE A 30 3.14 8.27 7.77
C ILE A 30 1.93 8.43 6.85
N ALA A 31 1.11 9.45 7.06
CA ALA A 31 -0.06 9.72 6.22
C ALA A 31 0.34 9.98 4.77
N LYS A 32 1.35 10.82 4.53
CA LYS A 32 1.85 11.12 3.18
C LYS A 32 2.42 9.89 2.51
N THR A 33 3.27 9.12 3.19
CA THR A 33 3.81 7.85 2.66
C THR A 33 2.68 6.91 2.25
N THR A 34 1.69 6.73 3.12
CA THR A 34 0.57 5.81 2.89
C THR A 34 -0.27 6.24 1.69
N LEU A 35 -0.57 7.54 1.58
CA LEU A 35 -1.33 8.08 0.46
C LEU A 35 -0.57 8.04 -0.87
N ILE A 36 0.76 8.20 -0.85
CA ILE A 36 1.60 8.02 -2.04
C ILE A 36 1.48 6.58 -2.54
N ILE A 37 1.69 5.59 -1.67
CA ILE A 37 1.55 4.18 -2.04
C ILE A 37 0.14 3.90 -2.60
N TYR A 38 -0.90 4.36 -1.90
CA TYR A 38 -2.28 4.15 -2.34
C TYR A 38 -2.55 4.77 -3.72
N ASN A 39 -2.19 6.04 -3.92
CA ASN A 39 -2.44 6.75 -5.17
C ASN A 39 -1.67 6.12 -6.33
N THR A 40 -0.39 5.78 -6.12
CA THR A 40 0.43 5.10 -7.13
C THR A 40 -0.19 3.75 -7.48
N ALA A 41 -0.55 2.93 -6.49
CA ALA A 41 -1.19 1.63 -6.74
C ALA A 41 -2.48 1.80 -7.57
N VAL A 42 -3.40 2.68 -7.14
CA VAL A 42 -4.67 2.92 -7.84
C VAL A 42 -4.46 3.43 -9.27
N ASN A 43 -3.47 4.29 -9.51
CA ASN A 43 -3.16 4.81 -10.84
C ASN A 43 -2.66 3.72 -11.79
N HIS A 44 -1.87 2.77 -11.28
CA HIS A 44 -1.34 1.65 -12.07
C HIS A 44 -2.35 0.50 -12.27
N MET A 45 -3.38 0.40 -11.42
CA MET A 45 -4.43 -0.60 -11.57
C MET A 45 -5.21 -0.44 -12.89
N PRO A 46 -5.50 -1.54 -13.61
CA PRO A 46 -6.31 -1.48 -14.83
C PRO A 46 -7.73 -0.98 -14.54
N VAL A 47 -8.28 -0.27 -15.53
CA VAL A 47 -9.69 0.13 -15.55
C VAL A 47 -10.43 -0.82 -16.47
N ASP A 48 -11.13 -1.78 -15.88
CA ASP A 48 -12.12 -2.61 -16.59
C ASP A 48 -13.52 -2.22 -16.11
N THR A 49 -13.94 -2.74 -14.96
CA THR A 49 -15.23 -2.41 -14.31
C THR A 49 -15.09 -1.38 -13.19
N GLY A 50 -13.88 -0.92 -12.88
CA GLY A 50 -13.59 -0.01 -11.76
C GLY A 50 -13.49 -0.69 -10.38
N TYR A 51 -14.08 -1.87 -10.21
CA TYR A 51 -14.16 -2.57 -8.92
C TYR A 51 -12.82 -2.78 -8.22
N LEU A 52 -11.75 -3.09 -8.96
CA LEU A 52 -10.41 -3.25 -8.36
C LEU A 52 -9.98 -1.99 -7.59
N ARG A 53 -10.14 -0.82 -8.21
CA ARG A 53 -9.81 0.46 -7.60
C ARG A 53 -10.74 0.77 -6.43
N GLU A 54 -12.04 0.57 -6.60
CA GLU A 54 -13.04 0.79 -5.54
C GLU A 54 -12.85 -0.13 -4.33
N SER A 55 -12.33 -1.34 -4.54
CA SER A 55 -12.03 -2.30 -3.48
C SER A 55 -10.76 -1.98 -2.70
N THR A 56 -10.00 -0.97 -3.15
CA THR A 56 -8.75 -0.56 -2.51
C THR A 56 -9.04 0.55 -1.51
N SER A 57 -8.54 0.41 -0.29
CA SER A 57 -8.81 1.34 0.80
C SER A 57 -7.57 1.65 1.63
N VAL A 58 -7.62 2.80 2.29
CA VAL A 58 -6.62 3.26 3.26
C VAL A 58 -7.29 3.37 4.62
N ASP A 59 -6.62 2.87 5.64
CA ASP A 59 -6.99 3.01 7.04
C ASP A 59 -5.78 3.48 7.86
N PHE A 60 -6.05 4.19 8.95
CA PHE A 60 -5.02 4.67 9.87
C PHE A 60 -5.29 4.12 11.26
N LYS A 61 -4.32 3.36 11.79
CA LYS A 61 -4.38 2.71 13.09
C LYS A 61 -3.42 3.38 14.06
N ASP A 62 -3.51 2.98 15.32
CA ASP A 62 -2.62 3.42 16.40
C ASP A 62 -2.58 4.95 16.48
N GLY A 63 -3.73 5.61 16.43
CA GLY A 63 -3.81 7.08 16.49
C GLY A 63 -3.19 7.82 15.30
N GLY A 64 -2.89 7.14 14.19
CA GLY A 64 -2.23 7.71 13.00
C GLY A 64 -0.77 7.30 12.85
N PHE A 65 -0.24 6.47 13.76
CA PHE A 65 1.13 5.96 13.70
C PHE A 65 1.30 4.70 12.83
N THR A 66 0.22 4.19 12.26
CA THR A 66 0.26 3.07 11.31
C THR A 66 -0.69 3.33 10.16
N GLY A 67 -0.18 3.38 8.93
CA GLY A 67 -1.00 3.36 7.72
C GLY A 67 -1.20 1.94 7.19
N VAL A 68 -2.42 1.58 6.84
CA VAL A 68 -2.79 0.27 6.31
C VAL A 68 -3.47 0.44 4.97
N ILE A 69 -2.97 -0.25 3.95
CA ILE A 69 -3.58 -0.29 2.62
C ILE A 69 -4.10 -1.70 2.39
N SER A 70 -5.38 -1.81 2.02
CA SER A 70 -6.04 -3.08 1.77
C SER A 70 -6.57 -3.11 0.34
N VAL A 71 -6.33 -4.22 -0.37
CA VAL A 71 -6.90 -4.48 -1.70
C VAL A 71 -7.91 -5.61 -1.57
N GLY A 72 -9.20 -5.27 -1.68
CA GLY A 72 -10.30 -6.21 -1.42
C GLY A 72 -10.62 -7.16 -2.57
N ALA A 73 -10.30 -6.81 -3.81
CA ALA A 73 -10.58 -7.67 -4.96
C ALA A 73 -9.73 -8.95 -4.90
N SER A 74 -10.37 -10.10 -4.75
CA SER A 74 -9.71 -11.42 -4.68
C SER A 74 -8.85 -11.73 -5.91
N TYR A 75 -9.19 -11.14 -7.07
CA TYR A 75 -8.47 -11.32 -8.32
C TYR A 75 -7.28 -10.37 -8.51
N ALA A 76 -7.09 -9.40 -7.61
CA ALA A 76 -6.03 -8.39 -7.71
C ALA A 76 -4.63 -9.01 -7.83
N ILE A 77 -4.38 -10.10 -7.11
CA ILE A 77 -3.11 -10.83 -7.16
C ILE A 77 -2.80 -11.38 -8.55
N TYR A 78 -3.83 -11.87 -9.26
CA TYR A 78 -3.70 -12.42 -10.60
C TYR A 78 -3.51 -11.33 -11.66
N ILE A 79 -3.94 -10.11 -11.37
CA ILE A 79 -3.66 -8.93 -12.20
C ILE A 79 -2.22 -8.49 -11.96
N ASN A 80 -1.83 -8.29 -10.69
CA ASN A 80 -0.51 -7.78 -10.35
C ASN A 80 0.62 -8.68 -10.87
N TYR A 81 0.47 -10.00 -10.71
CA TYR A 81 1.50 -10.96 -11.07
C TYR A 81 1.22 -11.73 -12.36
N GLY A 82 0.08 -11.51 -13.01
CA GLY A 82 -0.30 -12.29 -14.19
C GLY A 82 -0.70 -13.74 -13.86
N THR A 83 -1.04 -14.50 -14.90
CA THR A 83 -1.47 -15.90 -14.77
C THR A 83 -0.90 -16.77 -15.89
N GLY A 84 -1.00 -18.10 -15.72
CA GLY A 84 -0.55 -19.06 -16.73
C GLY A 84 0.94 -18.90 -17.00
N ILE A 85 1.35 -18.83 -18.28
CA ILE A 85 2.77 -18.65 -18.65
C ILE A 85 3.37 -17.32 -18.19
N PHE A 86 2.54 -16.31 -18.00
CA PHE A 86 2.99 -14.96 -17.69
C PHE A 86 3.00 -14.69 -16.19
N ALA A 87 2.74 -15.71 -15.35
CA ALA A 87 2.79 -15.53 -13.91
C ALA A 87 4.23 -15.22 -13.44
N GLU A 88 4.40 -14.05 -12.82
CA GLU A 88 5.64 -13.51 -12.26
C GLU A 88 5.61 -13.58 -10.72
N GLY A 89 6.74 -13.30 -10.06
CA GLY A 89 6.83 -13.25 -8.59
C GLY A 89 7.12 -14.59 -7.89
N PRO A 90 7.01 -14.64 -6.55
CA PRO A 90 7.39 -15.81 -5.74
C PRO A 90 6.58 -17.05 -6.12
N GLY A 91 7.23 -18.03 -6.75
CA GLY A 91 6.62 -19.28 -7.20
C GLY A 91 6.33 -19.37 -8.71
N GLY A 92 6.35 -18.24 -9.42
CA GLY A 92 6.29 -18.10 -10.88
C GLY A 92 5.19 -18.91 -11.58
N SER A 93 5.30 -19.00 -12.91
CA SER A 93 4.48 -19.94 -13.68
C SER A 93 4.79 -21.39 -13.31
N ARG A 94 3.79 -22.08 -12.76
CA ARG A 94 3.80 -23.54 -12.60
C ARG A 94 3.06 -24.26 -13.72
N ALA A 95 2.64 -23.53 -14.76
CA ALA A 95 1.85 -24.07 -15.85
C ALA A 95 2.73 -24.97 -16.74
N LYS A 96 2.57 -26.29 -16.61
CA LYS A 96 3.29 -27.28 -17.44
C LYS A 96 2.53 -27.69 -18.70
N LYS A 97 1.22 -27.46 -18.76
CA LYS A 97 0.35 -27.75 -19.90
C LYS A 97 -0.55 -26.55 -20.20
N ILE A 98 -0.40 -26.05 -21.41
CA ILE A 98 -0.91 -24.76 -21.89
C ILE A 98 -1.02 -24.90 -23.42
N PRO A 99 -2.10 -24.43 -24.05
CA PRO A 99 -3.22 -23.75 -23.42
C PRO A 99 -4.12 -24.69 -22.61
N TRP A 100 -4.92 -24.15 -21.69
CA TRP A 100 -6.00 -24.88 -21.03
C TRP A 100 -7.35 -24.36 -21.52
N SER A 101 -8.32 -25.25 -21.63
CA SER A 101 -9.66 -24.92 -22.09
C SER A 101 -10.67 -25.09 -20.95
N TYR A 102 -11.58 -24.14 -20.83
CA TYR A 102 -12.68 -24.19 -19.85
C TYR A 102 -13.99 -23.81 -20.51
N LYS A 103 -15.11 -24.28 -19.96
CA LYS A 103 -16.44 -23.89 -20.40
C LYS A 103 -16.90 -22.68 -19.58
N GLY A 104 -17.19 -21.57 -20.24
CA GLY A 104 -17.69 -20.36 -19.60
C GLY A 104 -19.13 -20.52 -19.11
N HIS A 105 -19.59 -19.55 -18.33
CA HIS A 105 -20.97 -19.49 -17.83
C HIS A 105 -22.01 -19.35 -18.97
N ASP A 106 -21.59 -18.89 -20.14
CA ASP A 106 -22.38 -18.80 -21.37
C ASP A 106 -22.45 -20.14 -22.15
N GLY A 107 -21.78 -21.18 -21.65
CA GLY A 107 -21.72 -22.49 -22.26
C GLY A 107 -20.71 -22.64 -23.40
N LYS A 108 -19.96 -21.58 -23.75
CA LYS A 108 -18.91 -21.64 -24.78
C LYS A 108 -17.60 -22.13 -24.20
N TRP A 109 -16.77 -22.76 -25.04
CA TRP A 109 -15.42 -23.17 -24.67
C TRP A 109 -14.43 -22.03 -24.95
N TYR A 110 -13.64 -21.70 -23.94
CA TYR A 110 -12.56 -20.72 -24.00
C TYR A 110 -11.23 -21.44 -23.84
N THR A 111 -10.23 -21.03 -24.61
CA THR A 111 -8.87 -21.55 -24.54
C THR A 111 -7.94 -20.39 -24.20
N THR A 112 -7.24 -20.46 -23.07
CA THR A 112 -6.35 -19.38 -22.60
C THR A 112 -4.94 -19.87 -22.32
N LYS A 113 -3.97 -18.96 -22.47
CA LYS A 113 -2.56 -19.16 -22.11
C LYS A 113 -2.20 -18.47 -20.78
N GLY A 114 -3.14 -17.73 -20.20
CA GLY A 114 -2.93 -16.82 -19.08
C GLY A 114 -2.95 -15.35 -19.52
N GLN A 115 -2.84 -14.45 -18.54
CA GLN A 115 -2.81 -13.00 -18.74
C GLN A 115 -1.44 -12.44 -18.31
N PRO A 116 -0.86 -11.49 -19.07
CA PRO A 116 0.33 -10.75 -18.62
C PRO A 116 0.13 -10.07 -17.28
N ALA A 117 1.21 -9.94 -16.51
CA ALA A 117 1.23 -9.16 -15.29
C ALA A 117 1.02 -7.68 -15.59
N GLN A 118 0.19 -7.03 -14.78
CA GLN A 118 0.07 -5.58 -14.71
C GLN A 118 0.40 -5.15 -13.29
N GLN A 119 1.69 -5.00 -13.04
CA GLN A 119 2.22 -4.66 -11.72
C GLN A 119 1.76 -3.26 -11.32
N PHE A 120 1.10 -3.17 -10.17
CA PHE A 120 0.70 -1.93 -9.53
C PHE A 120 1.20 -1.83 -8.09
N TRP A 121 1.51 -2.97 -7.45
CA TRP A 121 1.85 -2.99 -6.04
C TRP A 121 3.32 -2.65 -5.78
N GLU A 122 4.26 -3.37 -6.39
CA GLU A 122 5.70 -3.15 -6.21
C GLU A 122 6.13 -1.73 -6.56
N PRO A 123 5.73 -1.14 -7.70
CA PRO A 123 6.06 0.24 -8.03
C PRO A 123 5.55 1.24 -6.98
N ALA A 124 4.36 1.00 -6.44
CA ALA A 124 3.77 1.84 -5.41
C ALA A 124 4.53 1.76 -4.07
N ILE A 125 4.95 0.56 -3.68
CA ILE A 125 5.76 0.36 -2.47
C ILE A 125 7.12 1.04 -2.62
N ASP A 126 7.76 0.94 -3.79
CA ASP A 126 9.06 1.56 -4.03
C ASP A 126 8.99 3.09 -3.98
N GLU A 127 7.94 3.69 -4.56
CA GLU A 127 7.72 5.14 -4.49
C GLU A 127 7.44 5.61 -3.06
N GLY A 128 6.58 4.89 -2.33
CA GLY A 128 6.32 5.15 -0.92
C GLY A 128 7.57 5.03 -0.05
N ARG A 129 8.39 4.00 -0.28
CA ARG A 129 9.66 3.80 0.44
C ARG A 129 10.64 4.94 0.16
N ALA A 130 10.74 5.38 -1.09
CA ALA A 130 11.60 6.51 -1.46
C ALA A 130 11.18 7.79 -0.72
N PHE A 131 9.88 8.08 -0.68
CA PHE A 131 9.37 9.22 0.07
C PHE A 131 9.60 9.08 1.58
N PHE A 132 9.26 7.93 2.17
CA PHE A 132 9.42 7.67 3.60
C PHE A 132 10.87 7.89 4.05
N ASN A 133 11.81 7.28 3.35
CA ASN A 133 13.23 7.39 3.65
C ASN A 133 13.72 8.84 3.56
N LYS A 134 13.18 9.63 2.62
CA LYS A 134 13.52 11.05 2.47
C LYS A 134 12.86 11.94 3.53
N TYR A 135 11.66 11.61 3.98
CA TYR A 135 10.94 12.41 4.97
C TYR A 135 11.53 12.26 6.37
N PHE A 136 12.01 11.06 6.71
CA PHE A 136 12.56 10.73 8.02
C PHE A 136 14.11 10.68 8.08
N SER A 137 14.81 11.09 7.01
CA SER A 137 16.28 11.21 6.97
C SER A 137 16.80 12.50 7.57
#